data_AF-A0A3D2SYL0-F1
#
_entry.id   AF-A0A3D2SYL0-F1
#
_cell.length_a   1.000
_cell.length_b   1.000
_cell.length_c   1.000
_cell.angle_alpha   90.00
_cell.angle_beta   90.00
_cell.angle_gamma   90.00
#
_symmetry.space_group_name_H-M   'P 1'
#
loop_
_entity.id
_entity.type
_entity.pdbx_description
1 polymer ?
#
loop_
_entity_poly.entity_id
_entity_poly.type
_entity_poly.pdbx_seq_one_letter_code
_entity_poly.pdbx_strand_id
1 'polypeptide(L)' 'NATQNAFYDDPSVLFFSAHDWQAYPGTGDPSLRGDGEGSGLNLNVHLDCGSKD' A
#
# COMPACT_ATOMS: atom_id res chain seq x y z
N ASN A 1 7.59 -2.32 2.60
CA ASN A 1 6.61 -1.81 3.59
C ASN A 1 7.10 -0.65 4.47
N ALA A 2 8.39 -0.31 4.56
CA ALA A 2 8.86 0.73 5.49
C ALA A 2 8.24 2.13 5.25
N THR A 3 8.14 2.55 3.98
CA THR A 3 7.54 3.86 3.63
C THR A 3 6.04 3.93 3.95
N GLN A 4 5.27 2.89 3.64
CA GLN A 4 3.87 2.79 4.05
C GLN A 4 3.73 2.99 5.56
N ASN A 5 4.52 2.25 6.35
CA ASN A 5 4.42 2.29 7.80
C ASN A 5 4.83 3.64 8.40
N ALA A 6 5.66 4.41 7.70
CA ALA A 6 6.10 5.73 8.16
C ALA A 6 4.99 6.79 8.13
N PHE A 7 3.93 6.58 7.34
CA PHE A 7 2.84 7.54 7.12
C PHE A 7 1.45 6.92 7.33
N TYR A 8 1.37 5.77 8.02
CA TYR A 8 0.16 4.95 8.03
C TYR A 8 -1.05 5.64 8.71
N ASP A 9 -0.79 6.58 9.61
CA ASP A 9 -1.77 7.39 10.33
C ASP A 9 -1.71 8.90 9.99
N ASP A 10 -0.84 9.31 9.07
CA ASP A 10 -0.62 10.72 8.70
C ASP A 10 -1.68 11.21 7.69
N PRO A 11 -2.56 12.15 8.06
CA PRO A 11 -3.61 12.66 7.16
C PRO A 11 -3.08 13.53 6.01
N SER A 12 -1.80 13.92 6.04
CA SER A 12 -1.19 14.81 5.05
C SER A 12 -0.50 14.09 3.89
N VAL A 13 -0.36 12.76 3.97
CA VAL A 13 0.37 11.95 2.98
C VAL A 13 -0.52 10.83 2.45
N LEU A 14 -0.71 10.80 1.12
CA LEU A 14 -1.26 9.64 0.43
C LEU A 14 -0.11 8.67 0.07
N PHE A 15 -0.11 7.47 0.65
CA PHE A 15 0.73 6.38 0.19
C PHE A 15 0.01 5.58 -0.90
N PHE A 16 0.65 5.41 -2.05
CA PHE A 16 0.15 4.56 -3.15
C PHE A 16 1.25 3.62 -3.63
N SER A 17 0.92 2.34 -3.76
CA SER A 17 1.82 1.33 -4.31
C SER A 17 1.06 0.31 -5.15
N ALA A 18 1.54 0.06 -6.37
CA ALA A 18 1.08 -1.03 -7.22
C ALA A 18 2.20 -2.07 -7.37
N HIS A 19 1.93 -3.32 -7.03
CA HIS A 19 2.94 -4.39 -7.00
C HIS A 19 2.28 -5.78 -6.95
N ASP A 20 3.04 -6.82 -7.26
CA ASP A 20 2.64 -8.18 -6.91
C ASP A 20 2.90 -8.43 -5.42
N TRP A 21 1.84 -8.40 -4.59
CA TRP A 21 1.97 -8.60 -3.15
C TRP A 21 2.26 -10.06 -2.75
N GLN A 22 2.13 -11.00 -3.69
CA GLN A 22 2.53 -12.40 -3.49
C GLN A 22 4.03 -12.60 -3.75
N ALA A 23 4.67 -11.69 -4.48
CA ALA A 23 6.11 -11.67 -4.65
C ALA A 23 6.82 -11.11 -3.41
N TYR A 24 8.13 -11.37 -3.29
CA TYR A 24 8.94 -10.78 -2.21
C TYR A 24 8.73 -9.25 -2.18
N PRO A 25 8.49 -8.65 -1.00
CA PRO A 25 8.64 -9.22 0.35
C PRO A 25 7.36 -9.82 0.97
N GLY A 26 6.28 -10.04 0.22
CA GLY A 26 5.03 -10.57 0.76
C GLY A 26 4.25 -9.54 1.60
N THR A 27 4.27 -8.27 1.18
CA THR A 27 3.59 -7.16 1.88
C THR A 27 2.78 -6.33 0.91
N GLY A 28 1.89 -5.50 1.43
CA GLY A 28 1.03 -4.61 0.64
C GLY A 28 -0.33 -5.24 0.33
N ASP A 29 -0.91 -5.90 1.33
CA ASP A 29 -2.29 -6.36 1.28
C ASP A 29 -3.25 -5.18 0.97
N PRO A 30 -4.12 -5.28 -0.06
CA PRO A 30 -5.09 -4.23 -0.41
C PRO A 30 -6.11 -3.86 0.69
N SER A 31 -6.24 -4.67 1.74
CA SER A 31 -7.06 -4.39 2.93
C SER A 31 -6.40 -3.41 3.90
N LEU A 32 -5.08 -3.17 3.78
CA LEU A 32 -4.37 -2.16 4.56
C LEU A 32 -4.70 -0.77 4.03
N ARG A 33 -5.50 -0.02 4.78
CA ARG A 33 -6.09 1.26 4.34
C ARG A 33 -5.64 2.47 5.14
N GLY A 34 -4.62 2.32 5.99
CA GLY A 34 -4.24 3.36 6.95
C GLY A 34 -5.06 3.23 8.23
N ASP A 35 -4.77 4.08 9.21
CA ASP A 35 -5.48 4.11 10.49
C ASP A 35 -5.63 5.55 11.00
N GLY A 36 -6.45 5.75 12.03
CA GLY A 36 -6.67 7.06 12.63
C GLY A 36 -7.10 8.11 11.61
N GLU A 37 -6.42 9.26 11.61
CA GLU A 37 -6.69 10.36 10.67
C GLU A 37 -6.18 10.06 9.24
N GLY A 38 -5.21 9.14 9.10
CA GLY A 38 -4.71 8.63 7.81
C GLY A 38 -5.59 7.55 7.18
N SER A 39 -6.71 7.17 7.80
CA SER A 39 -7.62 6.15 7.26
C SER A 39 -8.13 6.54 5.87
N GLY A 40 -7.96 5.62 4.92
CA GLY A 40 -8.25 5.81 3.49
C GLY A 40 -7.07 6.33 2.67
N LEU A 41 -5.94 6.71 3.29
CA LEU A 41 -4.77 7.29 2.61
C LEU A 41 -3.62 6.29 2.40
N ASN A 42 -3.84 5.01 2.65
CA ASN A 42 -2.93 3.95 2.24
C ASN A 42 -3.58 3.07 1.17
N LEU A 43 -3.03 3.08 -0.05
CA LEU A 43 -3.54 2.33 -1.19
C LEU A 43 -2.49 1.35 -1.69
N ASN A 44 -2.74 0.05 -1.45
CA ASN A 44 -2.02 -1.02 -2.10
C ASN A 44 -2.86 -1.63 -3.22
N VAL A 45 -2.27 -1.77 -4.40
CA VAL A 45 -2.88 -2.35 -5.59
C VAL A 45 -2.10 -3.59 -5.99
N HIS A 46 -2.75 -4.76 -5.92
CA HIS A 46 -2.17 -5.96 -6.47
C HIS A 46 -2.13 -5.87 -7.99
N LEU A 47 -0.95 -6.09 -8.56
CA LEU A 47 -0.74 -6.37 -9.97
C LEU A 47 -0.46 -7.85 -10.16
N ASP A 48 -1.15 -8.47 -11.12
CA ASP A 48 -0.89 -9.85 -11.51
C ASP A 48 0.50 -9.99 -12.15
N CYS A 49 1.10 -11.17 -12.01
CA CYS A 49 2.32 -11.54 -12.72
C CYS A 49 2.18 -11.27 -14.24
N GLY A 50 3.13 -10.54 -14.82
CA GLY A 50 3.14 -10.25 -16.24
C GLY A 50 2.20 -9.12 -16.69
N SER A 51 1.75 -8.28 -15.75
CA SER A 51 1.05 -7.01 -16.05
C SER A 51 1.79 -6.18 -17.11
N LYS A 52 1.02 -5.46 -17.94
CA LYS A 52 1.49 -4.67 -19.09
C LYS A 52 0.90 -3.26 -19.05
N ASP A 53 1.44 -2.40 -19.91
CA ASP A 53 0.97 -1.03 -20.15
C ASP A 53 -0.45 -0.96 -20.73
#